data_AF-A0A8D3WKP0-F1
#
_entry.id   AF-A0A8D3WKP0-F1
#
_cell.length_a   1.000
_cell.length_b   1.000
_cell.length_c   1.000
_cell.angle_alpha   90.00
_cell.angle_beta   90.00
_cell.angle_gamma   90.00
#
_symmetry.space_group_name_H-M   'P 1'
#
loop_
_entity.id
_entity.type
_entity.pdbx_description
1 polymer ?
#
loop_
_entity_poly.entity_id
_entity_poly.type
_entity_poly.pdbx_seq_one_letter_code
_entity_poly.pdbx_strand_id
1 'polypeptide(L)'
;MAPPGFLFCRDPLRPTRPDPVFAEEEAAARRTGARTVLVDHDALLAGDPGTAVRRVPGDSGTYWYRGWMMPAVRYAEFERALAARGCALLTDAAAYRRAHELPGWYEAFTGLTPRSVWRSLSAADLPPDPATGLAEGLGPGPGIVKDFVKSRKDEWHEACFVPEVKDAERLAAVVGRFVELQGEFLAGGVVLRAYEPFVPGGEARVWWVDGEVARVTAHPDTPGRLPAPGLDVVGEAVRALGCRWVTTDMALREDGVWRVVEVGDGQVSGLPAGDDGEALFRALLGPPAL
;
A
#
# COMPACT_ATOMS: atom_id res chain seq x y z
N MET A 1 26.55 2.62 13.06
CA MET A 1 25.62 1.51 12.76
C MET A 1 25.99 0.94 11.40
N ALA A 2 25.84 -0.37 11.19
CA ALA A 2 25.97 -0.93 9.84
C ALA A 2 24.87 -0.34 8.94
N PRO A 3 25.13 -0.12 7.63
CA PRO A 3 24.09 0.32 6.71
C PRO A 3 22.95 -0.73 6.68
N PRO A 4 21.69 -0.31 6.48
CA PRO A 4 20.59 -1.25 6.45
C PRO A 4 20.68 -2.19 5.24
N GLY A 5 20.16 -3.40 5.42
CA GLY A 5 19.99 -4.36 4.34
C GLY A 5 18.60 -4.31 3.71
N PHE A 6 18.37 -5.16 2.72
CA PHE A 6 17.06 -5.39 2.11
C PHE A 6 16.64 -6.87 2.24
N LEU A 7 15.38 -7.09 2.58
CA LEU A 7 14.72 -8.39 2.56
C LEU A 7 13.87 -8.48 1.31
N PHE A 8 14.16 -9.46 0.45
CA PHE A 8 13.40 -9.73 -0.77
C PHE A 8 12.65 -11.05 -0.66
N CYS A 9 11.48 -11.17 -1.29
CA CYS A 9 10.80 -12.45 -1.42
C CYS A 9 11.67 -13.44 -2.21
N ARG A 10 11.77 -14.69 -1.72
CA ARG A 10 12.36 -15.79 -2.50
C ARG A 10 11.36 -16.33 -3.52
N ASP A 11 11.88 -16.91 -4.60
CA ASP A 11 11.11 -17.69 -5.57
C ASP A 11 10.58 -18.98 -4.89
N PRO A 12 9.25 -19.22 -4.86
CA PRO A 12 8.66 -20.43 -4.28
C PRO A 12 9.17 -21.73 -4.92
N LEU A 13 9.50 -21.69 -6.21
CA LEU A 13 10.00 -22.83 -6.99
C LEU A 13 11.53 -22.94 -6.94
N ARG A 14 12.23 -21.84 -6.65
CA ARG A 14 13.70 -21.79 -6.56
C ARG A 14 14.14 -21.05 -5.29
N PRO A 15 14.10 -21.70 -4.11
CA PRO A 15 14.30 -21.03 -2.83
C PRO A 15 15.62 -20.28 -2.60
N THR A 16 16.62 -20.46 -3.47
CA THR A 16 17.92 -19.76 -3.43
C THR A 16 17.97 -18.54 -4.32
N ARG A 17 16.89 -18.21 -5.02
CA ARG A 17 16.76 -17.05 -5.90
C ARG A 17 15.67 -16.10 -5.40
N PRO A 18 15.79 -14.80 -5.67
CA PRO A 18 14.67 -13.88 -5.47
C PRO A 18 13.49 -14.30 -6.36
N ASP A 19 12.29 -13.97 -5.92
CA ASP A 19 11.10 -14.02 -6.76
C ASP A 19 11.39 -13.31 -8.10
N PRO A 20 11.05 -13.91 -9.26
CA PRO A 20 11.34 -13.33 -10.55
C PRO A 20 10.87 -11.88 -10.72
N VAL A 21 9.76 -11.49 -10.08
CA VAL A 21 9.24 -10.11 -10.15
C VAL A 21 10.20 -9.10 -9.53
N PHE A 22 10.94 -9.50 -8.48
CA PHE A 22 11.88 -8.62 -7.78
C PHE A 22 13.35 -8.91 -8.13
N ALA A 23 13.63 -9.76 -9.11
CA ALA A 23 15.00 -10.19 -9.41
C ALA A 23 15.89 -9.03 -9.90
N GLU A 24 15.37 -8.14 -10.75
CA GLU A 24 16.10 -6.96 -11.23
C GLU A 24 16.32 -5.94 -10.10
N GLU A 25 15.28 -5.73 -9.28
CA GLU A 25 15.34 -4.85 -8.11
C GLU A 25 16.35 -5.34 -7.07
N GLU A 26 16.39 -6.65 -6.79
CA GLU A 26 17.36 -7.25 -5.86
C GLU A 26 18.79 -7.08 -6.37
N ALA A 27 19.00 -7.28 -7.68
CA ALA A 27 20.29 -7.03 -8.30
C ALA A 27 20.68 -5.54 -8.23
N ALA A 28 19.72 -4.61 -8.37
CA ALA A 28 19.94 -3.18 -8.21
C ALA A 28 20.31 -2.82 -6.77
N ALA A 29 19.59 -3.34 -5.78
CA ALA A 29 19.92 -3.16 -4.37
C ALA A 29 21.31 -3.73 -4.02
N ARG A 30 21.74 -4.84 -4.64
CA ARG A 30 23.13 -5.32 -4.46
C ARG A 30 24.18 -4.38 -5.06
N ARG A 31 23.90 -3.74 -6.21
CA ARG A 31 24.84 -2.80 -6.86
C ARG A 31 25.10 -1.56 -6.01
N THR A 32 24.18 -1.17 -5.13
CA THR A 32 24.40 -0.08 -4.17
C THR A 32 25.32 -0.47 -3.00
N GLY A 33 25.74 -1.74 -2.93
CA GLY A 33 26.56 -2.29 -1.85
C GLY A 33 25.75 -2.76 -0.65
N ALA A 34 24.41 -2.71 -0.71
CA ALA A 34 23.57 -3.20 0.37
C ALA A 34 23.61 -4.72 0.48
N ARG A 35 23.50 -5.22 1.71
CA ARG A 35 23.21 -6.63 1.95
C ARG A 35 21.78 -6.90 1.51
N THR A 36 21.59 -7.95 0.71
CA THR A 36 20.26 -8.49 0.43
C THR A 36 20.14 -9.90 0.98
N VAL A 37 18.96 -10.21 1.51
CA VAL A 37 18.61 -11.50 2.12
C VAL A 37 17.23 -11.90 1.64
N LEU A 38 17.01 -13.20 1.44
CA LEU A 38 15.73 -13.71 0.97
C LEU A 38 14.85 -14.20 2.11
N VAL A 39 13.57 -13.84 2.08
CA VAL A 39 12.51 -14.30 2.99
C VAL A 39 11.46 -15.11 2.25
N ASP A 40 10.84 -16.05 2.95
CA ASP A 40 9.81 -16.93 2.38
C ASP A 40 8.41 -16.36 2.66
N HIS A 41 7.85 -15.69 1.66
CA HIS A 41 6.57 -14.98 1.75
C HIS A 41 5.39 -15.93 1.92
N ASP A 42 5.42 -17.10 1.27
CA ASP A 42 4.35 -18.10 1.42
C ASP A 42 4.27 -18.60 2.86
N ALA A 43 5.42 -18.79 3.52
CA ALA A 43 5.47 -19.12 4.94
C ALA A 43 4.90 -17.99 5.81
N LEU A 44 5.12 -16.71 5.46
CA LEU A 44 4.48 -15.57 6.15
C LEU A 44 2.96 -15.62 6.01
N LEU A 45 2.44 -15.82 4.81
CA LEU A 45 1.00 -15.89 4.57
C LEU A 45 0.35 -17.08 5.30
N ALA A 46 1.06 -18.22 5.36
CA ALA A 46 0.66 -19.42 6.09
C ALA A 46 0.76 -19.28 7.62
N GLY A 47 1.29 -18.17 8.15
CA GLY A 47 1.45 -17.96 9.59
C GLY A 47 2.61 -18.72 10.23
N ASP A 48 3.63 -19.07 9.43
CA ASP A 48 4.90 -19.64 9.88
C ASP A 48 6.05 -18.64 9.67
N PRO A 49 6.10 -17.56 10.47
CA PRO A 49 7.13 -16.55 10.31
C PRO A 49 8.53 -17.07 10.69
N GLY A 50 8.62 -18.13 11.50
CA GLY A 50 9.90 -18.76 11.86
C GLY A 50 10.60 -19.38 10.65
N THR A 51 9.86 -20.14 9.83
CA THR A 51 10.38 -20.63 8.54
C THR A 51 10.67 -19.47 7.60
N ALA A 52 9.80 -18.45 7.55
CA ALA A 52 9.94 -17.31 6.68
C ALA A 52 11.31 -16.61 6.80
N VAL A 53 11.77 -16.41 8.04
CA VAL A 53 12.99 -15.65 8.34
C VAL A 53 14.23 -16.53 8.58
N ARG A 54 14.12 -17.86 8.42
CA ARG A 54 15.19 -18.81 8.77
C ARG A 54 16.55 -18.49 8.14
N ARG A 55 16.55 -17.88 6.95
CA ARG A 55 17.77 -17.51 6.21
C ARG A 55 18.35 -16.15 6.58
N VAL A 56 17.65 -15.35 7.39
CA VAL A 56 18.14 -14.06 7.87
C VAL A 56 19.21 -14.30 8.94
N PRO A 57 20.48 -13.89 8.75
CA PRO A 57 21.49 -14.10 9.78
C PRO A 57 21.09 -13.42 11.10
N GLY A 58 21.40 -14.04 12.24
CA GLY A 58 21.16 -13.43 13.56
C GLY A 58 22.01 -12.18 13.78
N ASP A 59 21.51 -11.23 14.57
CA ASP A 59 22.18 -9.99 14.98
C ASP A 59 22.73 -9.19 13.79
N SER A 60 22.04 -9.26 12.65
CA SER A 60 22.55 -8.78 11.37
C SER A 60 22.11 -7.35 11.03
N GLY A 61 21.40 -6.68 11.94
CA GLY A 61 21.07 -5.26 11.86
C GLY A 61 19.63 -4.99 11.40
N THR A 62 19.45 -3.84 10.76
CA THR A 62 18.15 -3.36 10.29
C THR A 62 17.93 -3.65 8.81
N TYR A 63 16.68 -3.84 8.42
CA TYR A 63 16.29 -4.17 7.06
C TYR A 63 15.11 -3.33 6.58
N TRP A 64 15.15 -2.94 5.30
CA TRP A 64 13.95 -2.64 4.52
C TRP A 64 13.35 -3.96 4.00
N TYR A 65 12.03 -4.10 4.00
CA TYR A 65 11.39 -5.15 3.22
C TYR A 65 11.12 -4.63 1.79
N ARG A 66 11.25 -5.50 0.79
CA ARG A 66 10.84 -5.24 -0.59
C ARG A 66 10.21 -6.50 -1.15
N GLY A 67 8.90 -6.48 -1.35
CA GLY A 67 8.18 -7.69 -1.72
C GLY A 67 6.68 -7.52 -1.87
N TRP A 68 5.96 -8.63 -1.78
CA TRP A 68 4.51 -8.65 -1.90
C TRP A 68 3.82 -8.12 -0.64
N MET A 69 2.66 -7.50 -0.82
CA MET A 69 1.79 -7.11 0.29
C MET A 69 1.38 -8.32 1.13
N MET A 70 1.20 -8.11 2.42
CA MET A 70 0.67 -9.12 3.35
C MET A 70 -0.33 -8.50 4.32
N PRO A 71 -1.25 -9.27 4.91
CA PRO A 71 -2.14 -8.77 5.96
C PRO A 71 -1.35 -8.17 7.12
N ALA A 72 -1.84 -7.07 7.72
CA ALA A 72 -1.12 -6.38 8.79
C ALA A 72 -0.78 -7.29 10.00
N VAL A 73 -1.61 -8.31 10.26
CA VAL A 73 -1.32 -9.31 11.30
C VAL A 73 -0.09 -10.15 10.95
N ARG A 74 0.07 -10.56 9.68
CA ARG A 74 1.23 -11.32 9.19
C ARG A 74 2.49 -10.45 9.19
N TYR A 75 2.36 -9.16 8.88
CA TYR A 75 3.49 -8.23 8.99
C TYR A 75 3.97 -8.07 10.43
N ALA A 76 3.04 -7.99 11.40
CA ALA A 76 3.42 -7.95 12.82
C ALA A 76 4.08 -9.26 13.31
N GLU A 77 3.66 -10.41 12.78
CA GLU A 77 4.32 -11.70 13.02
C GLU A 77 5.73 -11.75 12.42
N PHE A 78 5.90 -11.22 11.20
CA PHE A 78 7.18 -11.09 10.52
C PHE A 78 8.17 -10.23 11.31
N GLU A 79 7.73 -9.06 11.78
CA GLU A 79 8.53 -8.16 12.62
C GLU A 79 9.01 -8.87 13.89
N ARG A 80 8.11 -9.55 14.61
CA ARG A 80 8.46 -10.29 15.84
C ARG A 80 9.46 -11.42 15.57
N ALA A 81 9.32 -12.13 14.46
CA ALA A 81 10.24 -13.20 14.10
C ALA A 81 11.64 -12.68 13.75
N LEU A 82 11.75 -11.50 13.11
CA LEU A 82 13.03 -10.83 12.90
C LEU A 82 13.63 -10.34 14.22
N ALA A 83 12.82 -9.76 15.12
CA ALA A 83 13.25 -9.31 16.43
C ALA A 83 13.81 -10.47 17.28
N ALA A 84 13.19 -11.65 17.22
CA ALA A 84 13.69 -12.86 17.88
C ALA A 84 15.06 -13.33 17.34
N ARG A 85 15.49 -12.82 16.18
CA ARG A 85 16.83 -13.05 15.59
C ARG A 85 17.78 -11.86 15.79
N GLY A 86 17.44 -10.90 16.65
CA GLY A 86 18.25 -9.70 16.86
C GLY A 86 18.28 -8.75 15.66
N CYS A 87 17.28 -8.83 14.78
CA CYS A 87 17.13 -7.96 13.61
C CYS A 87 15.91 -7.05 13.77
N ALA A 88 15.83 -5.96 13.00
CA ALA A 88 14.67 -5.08 13.02
C ALA A 88 14.28 -4.61 11.61
N LEU A 89 13.00 -4.31 11.41
CA LEU A 89 12.51 -3.66 10.21
C LEU A 89 12.59 -2.14 10.35
N LEU A 90 12.94 -1.45 9.27
CA LEU A 90 12.92 0.00 9.21
C LEU A 90 11.51 0.57 9.04
N THR A 91 10.59 -0.24 8.53
CA THR A 91 9.15 -0.02 8.65
C THR A 91 8.62 -1.00 9.70
N ASP A 92 8.28 -0.51 10.88
CA ASP A 92 7.64 -1.34 11.89
C ASP A 92 6.19 -1.71 11.48
N ALA A 93 5.57 -2.68 12.16
CA ALA A 93 4.22 -3.10 11.80
C ALA A 93 3.15 -2.01 11.94
N ALA A 94 3.38 -1.03 12.81
CA ALA A 94 2.47 0.10 12.95
C ALA A 94 2.60 1.05 11.74
N ALA A 95 3.82 1.34 11.28
CA ALA A 95 4.11 2.14 10.10
C ALA A 95 3.60 1.48 8.82
N TYR A 96 3.79 0.16 8.68
CA TYR A 96 3.22 -0.61 7.57
C TYR A 96 1.71 -0.44 7.53
N ARG A 97 1.00 -0.70 8.66
CA ARG A 97 -0.45 -0.51 8.71
C ARG A 97 -0.87 0.93 8.42
N ARG A 98 -0.17 1.91 9.00
CA ARG A 98 -0.47 3.34 8.81
C ARG A 98 -0.41 3.75 7.33
N ALA A 99 0.61 3.29 6.60
CA ALA A 99 0.79 3.63 5.18
C ALA A 99 0.00 2.71 4.22
N HIS A 100 -0.38 1.51 4.65
CA HIS A 100 -1.00 0.50 3.78
C HIS A 100 -2.54 0.50 3.84
N GLU A 101 -3.13 0.80 5.00
CA GLU A 101 -4.57 0.74 5.23
C GLU A 101 -5.18 2.14 5.35
N LEU A 102 -6.27 2.40 4.63
CA LEU A 102 -6.91 3.72 4.55
C LEU A 102 -7.11 4.43 5.89
N PRO A 103 -7.65 3.80 6.95
CA PRO A 103 -7.84 4.48 8.22
C PRO A 103 -6.54 4.99 8.86
N GLY A 104 -5.41 4.37 8.51
CA GLY A 104 -4.09 4.71 9.03
C GLY A 104 -3.49 5.99 8.45
N TRP A 105 -3.88 6.38 7.23
CA TRP A 105 -3.35 7.56 6.55
C TRP A 105 -4.40 8.63 6.25
N TYR A 106 -5.70 8.30 6.24
CA TYR A 106 -6.75 9.19 5.77
C TYR A 106 -6.72 10.59 6.39
N GLU A 107 -6.52 10.68 7.71
CA GLU A 107 -6.54 11.95 8.45
C GLU A 107 -5.45 12.92 7.97
N ALA A 108 -4.22 12.43 7.75
CA ALA A 108 -3.09 13.23 7.28
C ALA A 108 -3.33 13.85 5.89
N PHE A 109 -4.19 13.23 5.08
CA PHE A 109 -4.52 13.67 3.72
C PHE A 109 -5.91 14.31 3.63
N THR A 110 -6.52 14.69 4.75
CA THR A 110 -7.83 15.37 4.76
C THR A 110 -7.79 16.61 3.88
N GLY A 111 -8.75 16.74 2.96
CA GLY A 111 -8.79 17.81 1.96
C GLY A 111 -7.99 17.51 0.68
N LEU A 112 -7.04 16.58 0.72
CA LEU A 112 -6.26 16.11 -0.45
C LEU A 112 -6.82 14.82 -1.04
N THR A 113 -7.45 13.94 -0.26
CA THR A 113 -8.12 12.71 -0.71
C THR A 113 -9.64 12.85 -0.77
N PRO A 114 -10.36 12.18 -1.71
CA PRO A 114 -11.82 12.20 -1.73
C PRO A 114 -12.43 11.80 -0.37
N ARG A 115 -13.55 12.44 0.00
CA ARG A 115 -14.20 12.20 1.29
C ARG A 115 -14.54 10.72 1.44
N SER A 116 -14.11 10.10 2.53
CA SER A 116 -14.29 8.68 2.76
C SER A 116 -14.83 8.43 4.16
N VAL A 117 -15.68 7.44 4.29
CA VAL A 117 -16.18 6.89 5.55
C VAL A 117 -15.97 5.38 5.49
N TRP A 118 -15.79 4.74 6.63
CA TRP A 118 -15.45 3.32 6.66
C TRP A 118 -15.99 2.61 7.88
N ARG A 119 -16.03 1.29 7.77
CA ARG A 119 -16.35 0.36 8.84
C ARG A 119 -15.30 -0.74 8.85
N SER A 120 -14.68 -0.95 10.01
CA SER A 120 -13.83 -2.12 10.23
C SER A 120 -14.68 -3.38 10.22
N LEU A 121 -14.24 -4.38 9.48
CA LEU A 121 -14.88 -5.69 9.35
C LEU A 121 -13.79 -6.76 9.34
N SER A 122 -14.12 -7.94 9.86
CA SER A 122 -13.29 -9.14 9.74
C SER A 122 -14.04 -10.16 8.90
N ALA A 123 -13.35 -10.90 8.03
CA ALA A 123 -13.94 -12.00 7.29
C ALA A 123 -14.54 -13.08 8.21
N ALA A 124 -14.02 -13.20 9.44
CA ALA A 124 -14.54 -14.13 10.45
C ALA A 124 -15.83 -13.62 11.13
N ASP A 125 -16.06 -12.30 11.15
CA ASP A 125 -17.12 -11.65 11.93
C ASP A 125 -17.87 -10.62 11.07
N LEU A 126 -18.49 -11.09 9.97
CA LEU A 126 -19.28 -10.24 9.09
C LEU A 126 -20.69 -10.03 9.64
N PRO A 127 -21.16 -8.78 9.78
CA PRO A 127 -22.55 -8.49 10.14
C PRO A 127 -23.50 -8.87 9.00
N PRO A 128 -24.80 -9.13 9.28
CA PRO A 128 -25.79 -9.46 8.26
C PRO A 128 -25.95 -8.40 7.17
N ASP A 129 -25.82 -7.11 7.53
CA ASP A 129 -25.76 -6.00 6.59
C ASP A 129 -24.55 -5.10 6.87
N PRO A 130 -23.43 -5.29 6.14
CA PRO A 130 -22.24 -4.45 6.31
C PRO A 130 -22.47 -2.98 5.91
N ALA A 131 -23.50 -2.65 5.14
CA ALA A 131 -23.77 -1.29 4.65
C ALA A 131 -24.59 -0.42 5.62
N THR A 132 -25.35 -1.03 6.54
CA THR A 132 -26.22 -0.29 7.48
C THR A 132 -25.46 0.86 8.15
N GLY A 133 -25.88 2.11 7.95
CA GLY A 133 -25.25 3.29 8.58
C GLY A 133 -23.89 3.72 8.01
N LEU A 134 -23.31 3.00 7.04
CA LEU A 134 -22.01 3.33 6.46
C LEU A 134 -21.99 4.72 5.80
N ALA A 135 -23.10 5.12 5.16
CA ALA A 135 -23.21 6.39 4.44
C ALA A 135 -23.59 7.60 5.31
N GLU A 136 -23.75 7.45 6.63
CA GLU A 136 -24.21 8.55 7.51
C GLU A 136 -23.27 9.76 7.47
N GLY A 137 -21.96 9.52 7.46
CA GLY A 137 -20.93 10.57 7.41
C GLY A 137 -20.64 11.14 6.03
N LEU A 138 -21.37 10.72 4.98
CA LEU A 138 -21.17 11.16 3.59
C LEU A 138 -22.37 11.98 3.09
N GLY A 139 -22.14 12.95 2.20
CA GLY A 139 -23.22 13.67 1.50
C GLY A 139 -23.92 12.79 0.46
N PRO A 140 -25.00 13.27 -0.19
CA PRO A 140 -25.61 12.58 -1.32
C PRO A 140 -24.70 12.58 -2.55
N GLY A 141 -25.01 11.73 -3.52
CA GLY A 141 -24.31 11.61 -4.81
C GLY A 141 -23.57 10.28 -4.98
N PRO A 142 -22.76 10.14 -6.05
CA PRO A 142 -22.09 8.89 -6.36
C PRO A 142 -20.94 8.57 -5.42
N GLY A 143 -20.66 7.28 -5.25
CA GLY A 143 -19.60 6.76 -4.40
C GLY A 143 -18.92 5.51 -4.95
N ILE A 144 -17.79 5.19 -4.34
CA ILE A 144 -16.95 4.02 -4.60
C ILE A 144 -16.82 3.20 -3.33
N VAL A 145 -17.01 1.89 -3.47
CA VAL A 145 -16.80 0.88 -2.45
C VAL A 145 -15.43 0.24 -2.69
N LYS A 146 -14.63 0.20 -1.62
CA LYS A 146 -13.35 -0.52 -1.58
C LYS A 146 -13.11 -1.08 -0.18
N ASP A 147 -12.07 -1.89 0.01
CA ASP A 147 -11.59 -2.21 1.36
C ASP A 147 -10.50 -1.22 1.78
N PHE A 148 -9.77 -1.50 2.86
CA PHE A 148 -8.74 -0.56 3.32
C PHE A 148 -7.56 -0.43 2.36
N VAL A 149 -7.41 -1.33 1.38
CA VAL A 149 -6.29 -1.38 0.44
C VAL A 149 -6.76 -1.31 -1.01
N LYS A 150 -7.62 -2.24 -1.47
CA LYS A 150 -7.99 -2.43 -2.88
C LYS A 150 -9.50 -2.28 -3.13
N SER A 151 -9.83 -1.96 -4.38
CA SER A 151 -11.20 -1.97 -4.90
C SER A 151 -11.42 -3.12 -5.89
N ARG A 152 -12.67 -3.29 -6.34
CA ARG A 152 -13.11 -4.25 -7.36
C ARG A 152 -13.43 -3.53 -8.68
N LYS A 153 -12.40 -2.85 -9.23
CA LYS A 153 -12.59 -1.94 -10.38
C LYS A 153 -13.06 -2.64 -11.66
N ASP A 154 -12.74 -3.93 -11.81
CA ASP A 154 -13.18 -4.74 -12.95
C ASP A 154 -14.68 -5.09 -12.85
N GLU A 155 -15.21 -5.23 -11.63
CA GLU A 155 -16.64 -5.40 -11.32
C GLU A 155 -17.34 -4.05 -11.07
N TRP A 156 -17.06 -3.04 -11.89
CA TRP A 156 -17.40 -1.63 -11.64
C TRP A 156 -18.85 -1.41 -11.17
N HIS A 157 -19.84 -1.91 -11.90
CA HIS A 157 -21.26 -1.68 -11.57
C HIS A 157 -21.83 -2.65 -10.53
N GLU A 158 -21.12 -3.74 -10.26
CA GLU A 158 -21.59 -4.84 -9.42
C GLU A 158 -21.08 -4.70 -7.97
N ALA A 159 -19.83 -4.27 -7.79
CA ALA A 159 -19.14 -4.32 -6.51
C ALA A 159 -18.27 -3.08 -6.21
N CYS A 160 -18.31 -2.02 -7.03
CA CYS A 160 -17.45 -0.85 -6.85
C CYS A 160 -18.24 0.46 -6.81
N PHE A 161 -18.99 0.76 -7.87
CA PHE A 161 -19.65 2.06 -8.04
C PHE A 161 -21.09 2.05 -7.54
N VAL A 162 -21.42 3.07 -6.73
CA VAL A 162 -22.76 3.34 -6.23
C VAL A 162 -23.19 4.70 -6.80
N PRO A 163 -24.20 4.80 -7.68
CA PRO A 163 -24.60 6.09 -8.27
C PRO A 163 -25.20 7.08 -7.27
N GLU A 164 -25.84 6.60 -6.21
CA GLU A 164 -26.39 7.42 -5.13
C GLU A 164 -26.17 6.70 -3.81
N VAL A 165 -25.28 7.23 -2.96
CA VAL A 165 -24.93 6.64 -1.66
C VAL A 165 -26.06 6.71 -0.63
N LYS A 166 -27.09 7.52 -0.87
CA LYS A 166 -28.30 7.59 -0.04
C LYS A 166 -29.41 6.61 -0.47
N ASP A 167 -29.23 5.90 -1.58
CA ASP A 167 -30.05 4.75 -1.92
C ASP A 167 -29.58 3.54 -1.11
N ALA A 168 -30.27 3.30 0.02
CA ALA A 168 -29.87 2.28 0.99
C ALA A 168 -29.90 0.85 0.40
N GLU A 169 -30.90 0.54 -0.44
CA GLU A 169 -31.03 -0.78 -1.04
C GLU A 169 -29.89 -1.05 -2.02
N ARG A 170 -29.61 -0.08 -2.89
CA ARG A 170 -28.53 -0.19 -3.85
C ARG A 170 -27.16 -0.23 -3.19
N LEU A 171 -26.95 0.61 -2.17
CA LEU A 171 -25.71 0.61 -1.40
C LEU A 171 -25.49 -0.76 -0.74
N ALA A 172 -26.53 -1.31 -0.10
CA ALA A 172 -26.45 -2.64 0.52
C ALA A 172 -26.13 -3.74 -0.50
N ALA A 173 -26.72 -3.70 -1.69
CA ALA A 173 -26.42 -4.66 -2.75
C ALA A 173 -24.96 -4.61 -3.20
N VAL A 174 -24.42 -3.41 -3.49
CA VAL A 174 -23.04 -3.24 -3.96
C VAL A 174 -22.04 -3.60 -2.86
N VAL A 175 -22.27 -3.15 -1.62
CA VAL A 175 -21.38 -3.46 -0.49
C VAL A 175 -21.42 -4.95 -0.15
N GLY A 176 -22.61 -5.56 -0.11
CA GLY A 176 -22.75 -7.00 0.13
C GLY A 176 -22.00 -7.81 -0.92
N ARG A 177 -22.15 -7.45 -2.20
CA ARG A 177 -21.44 -8.11 -3.29
C ARG A 177 -19.93 -7.89 -3.25
N PHE A 178 -19.49 -6.68 -2.90
CA PHE A 178 -18.07 -6.39 -2.67
C PHE A 178 -17.47 -7.29 -1.58
N VAL A 179 -18.13 -7.38 -0.42
CA VAL A 179 -17.67 -8.21 0.70
C VAL A 179 -17.64 -9.69 0.32
N GLU A 180 -18.66 -10.18 -0.38
CA GLU A 180 -18.70 -11.56 -0.89
C GLU A 180 -17.51 -11.86 -1.81
N LEU A 181 -17.22 -10.97 -2.78
CA LEU A 181 -16.13 -11.15 -3.72
C LEU A 181 -14.75 -11.04 -3.06
N GLN A 182 -14.61 -10.20 -2.02
CA GLN A 182 -13.39 -10.16 -1.22
C GLN A 182 -13.18 -11.45 -0.44
N GLY A 183 -14.24 -12.01 0.17
CA GLY A 183 -14.18 -13.25 0.93
C GLY A 183 -13.10 -13.21 2.01
N GLU A 184 -12.24 -14.23 2.04
CA GLU A 184 -11.11 -14.30 3.00
C GLU A 184 -10.03 -13.24 2.77
N PHE A 185 -10.02 -12.56 1.63
CA PHE A 185 -9.04 -11.54 1.27
C PHE A 185 -9.47 -10.11 1.63
N LEU A 186 -10.60 -9.94 2.34
CA LEU A 186 -11.06 -8.63 2.79
C LEU A 186 -10.02 -7.96 3.71
N ALA A 187 -9.44 -6.84 3.25
CA ALA A 187 -8.44 -6.12 4.02
C ALA A 187 -9.10 -5.11 4.99
N GLY A 188 -9.24 -5.53 6.24
CA GLY A 188 -9.54 -4.68 7.41
C GLY A 188 -10.97 -4.12 7.52
N GLY A 189 -11.66 -3.87 6.41
CA GLY A 189 -13.01 -3.31 6.44
C GLY A 189 -13.54 -2.87 5.09
N VAL A 190 -14.64 -2.14 5.10
CA VAL A 190 -15.23 -1.53 3.90
C VAL A 190 -15.15 -0.02 4.02
N VAL A 191 -14.76 0.62 2.92
CA VAL A 191 -14.72 2.06 2.73
C VAL A 191 -15.80 2.42 1.71
N LEU A 192 -16.58 3.44 2.04
CA LEU A 192 -17.42 4.17 1.09
C LEU A 192 -16.81 5.55 0.89
N ARG A 193 -16.42 5.84 -0.35
CA ARG A 193 -15.73 7.07 -0.74
C ARG A 193 -16.60 7.85 -1.72
N ALA A 194 -16.69 9.18 -1.56
CA ALA A 194 -17.32 10.04 -2.56
C ALA A 194 -16.59 9.91 -3.91
N TYR A 195 -17.36 9.71 -4.97
CA TYR A 195 -16.83 9.64 -6.32
C TYR A 195 -16.45 11.04 -6.81
N GLU A 196 -15.28 11.15 -7.43
CA GLU A 196 -14.82 12.37 -8.11
C GLU A 196 -14.39 12.00 -9.54
N PRO A 197 -14.77 12.78 -10.57
CA PRO A 197 -14.40 12.50 -11.94
C PRO A 197 -12.95 12.92 -12.22
N PHE A 198 -12.13 11.98 -12.69
CA PHE A 198 -10.73 12.22 -13.02
C PHE A 198 -10.48 12.24 -14.52
N VAL A 199 -9.49 13.04 -14.94
CA VAL A 199 -9.04 13.15 -16.32
C VAL A 199 -8.39 11.83 -16.74
N PRO A 200 -8.85 11.17 -17.83
CA PRO A 200 -8.24 9.92 -18.30
C PRO A 200 -6.73 10.08 -18.58
N GLY A 201 -5.92 9.31 -17.85
CA GLY A 201 -4.47 9.35 -17.92
C GLY A 201 -3.82 10.60 -17.31
N GLY A 202 -4.56 11.32 -16.46
CA GLY A 202 -4.04 12.35 -15.57
C GLY A 202 -3.60 11.77 -14.23
N GLU A 203 -2.94 10.61 -14.23
CA GLU A 203 -2.52 9.90 -13.02
C GLU A 203 -1.00 9.79 -12.95
N ALA A 204 -0.44 9.96 -11.75
CA ALA A 204 0.97 9.76 -11.47
C ALA A 204 1.15 9.06 -10.14
N ARG A 205 2.23 8.28 -10.00
CA ARG A 205 2.68 7.76 -8.72
C ARG A 205 3.88 8.56 -8.25
N VAL A 206 3.84 9.01 -7.01
CA VAL A 206 4.96 9.70 -6.38
C VAL A 206 5.55 8.78 -5.32
N TRP A 207 6.87 8.67 -5.30
CA TRP A 207 7.64 7.90 -4.34
C TRP A 207 8.31 8.86 -3.37
N TRP A 208 8.10 8.62 -2.08
CA TRP A 208 8.57 9.49 -1.02
C TRP A 208 9.55 8.73 -0.14
N VAL A 209 10.65 9.38 0.20
CA VAL A 209 11.60 8.91 1.22
C VAL A 209 11.80 10.04 2.21
N ASP A 210 11.49 9.77 3.49
CA ASP A 210 11.59 10.71 4.60
C ASP A 210 10.89 12.06 4.33
N GLY A 211 9.73 12.02 3.66
CA GLY A 211 8.93 13.21 3.33
C GLY A 211 9.36 13.96 2.06
N GLU A 212 10.45 13.55 1.42
CA GLU A 212 10.97 14.17 0.20
C GLU A 212 10.63 13.33 -1.04
N VAL A 213 10.43 14.01 -2.17
CA VAL A 213 10.14 13.34 -3.45
C VAL A 213 11.40 12.61 -3.92
N ALA A 214 11.41 11.29 -3.78
CA ALA A 214 12.45 10.45 -4.33
C ALA A 214 12.24 10.23 -5.84
N ARG A 215 10.98 10.13 -6.29
CA ARG A 215 10.65 9.93 -7.70
C ARG A 215 9.20 10.26 -8.04
N VAL A 216 8.95 10.63 -9.29
CA VAL A 216 7.62 10.58 -9.91
C VAL A 216 7.65 9.58 -11.06
N THR A 217 6.71 8.65 -11.07
CA THR A 217 6.57 7.61 -12.08
C THR A 217 5.18 7.61 -12.69
N ALA A 218 5.04 7.00 -13.87
CA ALA A 218 3.73 6.79 -14.46
C ALA A 218 2.86 5.94 -13.52
N HIS A 219 1.55 6.21 -13.50
CA HIS A 219 0.63 5.33 -12.80
C HIS A 219 0.57 3.97 -13.53
N PRO A 220 0.47 2.82 -12.82
CA PRO A 220 0.46 1.51 -13.46
C PRO A 220 -0.65 1.31 -14.51
N ASP A 221 -1.80 2.00 -14.35
CA ASP A 221 -2.91 1.93 -15.32
C ASP A 221 -2.66 2.78 -16.57
N THR A 222 -1.72 3.74 -16.52
CA THR A 222 -1.34 4.59 -17.66
C THR A 222 0.17 4.70 -17.83
N PRO A 223 0.89 3.59 -18.06
CA PRO A 223 2.35 3.51 -18.00
C PRO A 223 3.08 4.39 -19.02
N GLY A 224 2.39 4.81 -20.08
CA GLY A 224 2.92 5.71 -21.12
C GLY A 224 2.73 7.22 -20.84
N ARG A 225 2.17 7.60 -19.68
CA ARG A 225 1.89 8.99 -19.34
C ARG A 225 2.53 9.35 -17.99
N LEU A 226 3.21 10.50 -17.97
CA LEU A 226 3.88 11.00 -16.77
C LEU A 226 3.48 12.46 -16.54
N PRO A 227 2.27 12.72 -16.01
CA PRO A 227 1.87 14.07 -15.66
C PRO A 227 2.67 14.59 -14.45
N ALA A 228 2.74 15.91 -14.31
CA ALA A 228 3.50 16.59 -13.26
C ALA A 228 2.54 17.22 -12.22
N PRO A 229 2.18 16.51 -11.14
CA PRO A 229 1.37 17.06 -10.05
C PRO A 229 2.15 18.13 -9.26
N GLY A 230 1.41 19.08 -8.67
CA GLY A 230 1.95 19.93 -7.61
C GLY A 230 2.04 19.15 -6.30
N LEU A 231 3.21 19.18 -5.64
CA LEU A 231 3.54 18.22 -4.57
C LEU A 231 3.77 18.85 -3.19
N ASP A 232 3.80 20.18 -3.07
CA ASP A 232 4.18 20.84 -1.81
C ASP A 232 3.27 20.44 -0.64
N VAL A 233 1.94 20.59 -0.80
CA VAL A 233 0.96 20.21 0.22
C VAL A 233 0.88 18.70 0.46
N VAL A 234 1.20 17.90 -0.56
CA VAL A 234 1.24 16.43 -0.43
C VAL A 234 2.46 16.01 0.38
N GLY A 235 3.61 16.66 0.18
CA GLY A 235 4.81 16.43 0.97
C GLY A 235 4.62 16.79 2.44
N GLU A 236 3.88 17.86 2.75
CA GLU A 236 3.49 18.19 4.13
C GLU A 236 2.64 17.06 4.77
N ALA A 237 1.65 16.54 4.04
CA ALA A 237 0.83 15.42 4.49
C ALA A 237 1.65 14.14 4.68
N VAL A 238 2.60 13.84 3.79
CA VAL A 238 3.52 12.69 3.91
C VAL A 238 4.42 12.83 5.14
N ARG A 239 4.95 14.03 5.42
CA ARG A 239 5.71 14.29 6.65
C ARG A 239 4.84 14.10 7.90
N ALA A 240 3.60 14.56 7.88
CA ALA A 240 2.65 14.37 8.97
C ALA A 240 2.27 12.89 9.19
N LEU A 241 2.22 12.07 8.13
CA LEU A 241 2.01 10.62 8.21
C LEU A 241 3.12 9.91 9.01
N GLY A 242 4.35 10.44 8.96
CA GLY A 242 5.49 9.92 9.72
C GLY A 242 5.96 8.53 9.26
N CYS A 243 5.64 8.14 8.03
CA CYS A 243 6.14 6.91 7.42
C CYS A 243 7.29 7.24 6.46
N ARG A 244 8.40 6.52 6.60
CA ARG A 244 9.66 6.84 5.91
C ARG A 244 9.64 6.55 4.43
N TRP A 245 8.99 5.47 4.00
CA TRP A 245 8.96 5.07 2.60
C TRP A 245 7.54 4.74 2.16
N VAL A 246 6.95 5.65 1.40
CA VAL A 246 5.57 5.55 0.95
C VAL A 246 5.44 5.95 -0.51
N THR A 247 4.32 5.56 -1.11
CA THR A 247 3.87 6.06 -2.40
C THR A 247 2.56 6.81 -2.24
N THR A 248 2.32 7.78 -3.12
CA THR A 248 1.00 8.40 -3.29
C THR A 248 0.59 8.30 -4.74
N ASP A 249 -0.58 7.74 -5.00
CA ASP A 249 -1.21 7.79 -6.32
C ASP A 249 -2.04 9.06 -6.44
N MET A 250 -1.61 9.90 -7.37
CA MET A 250 -2.19 11.20 -7.67
C MET A 250 -3.11 11.06 -8.88
N ALA A 251 -4.29 11.68 -8.83
CA ALA A 251 -5.19 11.81 -9.98
C ALA A 251 -5.64 13.26 -10.17
N LEU A 252 -5.62 13.73 -11.42
CA LEU A 252 -6.10 15.04 -11.81
C LEU A 252 -7.62 15.01 -11.97
N ARG A 253 -8.33 15.77 -11.15
CA ARG A 253 -9.77 15.98 -11.29
C ARG A 253 -10.07 16.85 -12.52
N GLU A 254 -11.27 16.68 -13.09
CA GLU A 254 -11.70 17.42 -14.29
C GLU A 254 -11.71 18.96 -14.12
N ASP A 255 -11.74 19.46 -12.89
CA ASP A 255 -11.64 20.90 -12.58
C ASP A 255 -10.18 21.40 -12.40
N GLY A 256 -9.19 20.55 -12.65
CA GLY A 256 -7.77 20.88 -12.57
C GLY A 256 -7.13 20.65 -11.20
N VAL A 257 -7.89 20.18 -10.20
CA VAL A 257 -7.36 19.91 -8.84
C VAL A 257 -6.75 18.51 -8.76
N TRP A 258 -5.54 18.40 -8.23
CA TRP A 258 -4.90 17.11 -7.95
C TRP A 258 -5.41 16.51 -6.65
N ARG A 259 -5.75 15.22 -6.67
CA ARG A 259 -6.19 14.44 -5.51
C ARG A 259 -5.23 13.30 -5.23
N VAL A 260 -5.04 12.99 -3.95
CA VAL A 260 -4.43 11.73 -3.50
C VAL A 260 -5.52 10.67 -3.50
N VAL A 261 -5.42 9.66 -4.36
CA VAL A 261 -6.40 8.58 -4.46
C VAL A 261 -6.01 7.41 -3.55
N GLU A 262 -4.71 7.18 -3.42
CA GLU A 262 -4.17 6.10 -2.59
C GLU A 262 -2.84 6.53 -1.97
N VAL A 263 -2.62 6.08 -0.74
CA VAL A 263 -1.30 6.05 -0.11
C VAL A 263 -0.94 4.58 0.03
N GLY A 264 0.27 4.22 -0.40
CA GLY A 264 0.79 2.87 -0.31
C GLY A 264 2.08 2.82 0.48
N ASP A 265 2.34 1.69 1.13
CA ASP A 265 3.67 1.40 1.66
C ASP A 265 4.65 1.16 0.49
N GLY A 266 5.77 1.86 0.49
CA GLY A 266 6.75 1.80 -0.60
C GLY A 266 7.35 0.41 -0.80
N GLN A 267 7.43 -0.39 0.27
CA GLN A 267 7.98 -1.74 0.28
C GLN A 267 7.22 -2.70 -0.64
N VAL A 268 5.93 -2.43 -0.87
CA VAL A 268 5.00 -3.33 -1.59
C VAL A 268 4.37 -2.69 -2.83
N SER A 269 4.79 -1.47 -3.16
CA SER A 269 4.32 -0.76 -4.36
C SER A 269 5.08 -1.20 -5.61
N GLY A 270 4.41 -1.48 -6.72
CA GLY A 270 5.10 -1.85 -7.97
C GLY A 270 5.83 -0.68 -8.63
N LEU A 271 7.05 -0.92 -9.14
CA LEU A 271 7.77 0.00 -10.04
C LEU A 271 7.27 -0.15 -11.49
N PRO A 272 7.41 0.88 -12.34
CA PRO A 272 7.14 0.76 -13.77
C PRO A 272 8.02 -0.30 -14.45
N ALA A 273 7.53 -0.89 -15.53
CA ALA A 273 8.32 -1.83 -16.32
C ALA A 273 9.61 -1.18 -16.84
N GLY A 274 10.74 -1.87 -16.67
CA GLY A 274 12.07 -1.39 -17.05
C GLY A 274 12.72 -0.42 -16.06
N ASP A 275 12.07 -0.13 -14.93
CA ASP A 275 12.66 0.60 -13.81
C ASP A 275 13.17 -0.37 -12.76
N ASP A 276 14.50 -0.44 -12.60
CA ASP A 276 15.16 -1.35 -11.65
C ASP A 276 15.19 -0.81 -10.20
N GLY A 277 14.76 0.44 -9.99
CA GLY A 277 14.69 1.06 -8.67
C GLY A 277 16.04 1.47 -8.06
N GLU A 278 17.16 1.43 -8.79
CA GLU A 278 18.49 1.66 -8.19
C GLU A 278 18.60 3.02 -7.47
N ALA A 279 18.05 4.09 -8.07
CA ALA A 279 18.03 5.42 -7.46
C ALA A 279 17.23 5.46 -6.15
N LEU A 280 16.10 4.75 -6.10
CA LEU A 280 15.26 4.64 -4.90
C LEU A 280 15.99 3.88 -3.79
N PHE A 281 16.65 2.76 -4.12
CA PHE A 281 17.45 2.01 -3.13
C PHE A 281 18.62 2.83 -2.59
N ARG A 282 19.27 3.66 -3.40
CA ARG A 282 20.29 4.59 -2.90
C ARG A 282 19.72 5.61 -1.91
N ALA A 283 18.53 6.17 -2.19
CA ALA A 283 17.87 7.08 -1.27
C ALA A 283 17.55 6.41 0.08
N LEU A 284 17.06 5.17 0.06
CA LEU A 284 16.72 4.39 1.25
C LEU A 284 17.92 3.99 2.13
N LEU A 285 19.13 4.02 1.58
CA LEU A 285 20.38 3.79 2.31
C LEU A 285 20.96 5.08 2.91
N GLY A 286 20.41 6.24 2.54
CA GLY A 286 20.78 7.52 3.14
C GLY A 286 20.44 7.59 4.63
N PRO A 287 21.09 8.49 5.39
CA PRO A 287 20.63 8.80 6.73
C PRO A 287 19.19 9.34 6.66
N PRO A 288 18.36 9.12 7.71
CA PRO A 288 17.04 9.74 7.77
C PRO A 288 17.15 11.26 7.58
N ALA A 289 16.24 11.86 6.80
CA ALA A 289 16.11 13.31 6.78
C ALA A 289 15.79 13.82 8.21
N LEU A 290 16.41 14.94 8.61
CA LEU A 290 16.25 15.57 9.92
C LEU A 290 14.90 16.28 10.07
#